data_AF-A0A2P4UGC5-F1
#
_entry.id   AF-A0A2P4UGC5-F1
#
_cell.length_a   1.000
_cell.length_b   1.000
_cell.length_c   1.000
_cell.angle_alpha   90.00
_cell.angle_beta   90.00
_cell.angle_gamma   90.00
#
_symmetry.space_group_name_H-M   'P 1'
#
loop_
_entity.id
_entity.type
_entity.pdbx_description
1 polymer ?
#
loop_
_entity_poly.entity_id
_entity_poly.type
_entity_poly.pdbx_seq_one_letter_code
_entity_poly.pdbx_strand_id
1 'polypeptide(L)' 'MLDSVVRTVVPFLAGVLISLAARAGLDLPAGPVGEVLTGVFGAVYYVVARALERRWAVAGRVLLGAGVVRRVPRYE' A
#
# COMPACT_ATOMS: atom_id res chain seq x y z
N MET A 1 3.22 -2.50 -11.04
CA MET A 1 2.99 -3.73 -10.25
C MET A 1 2.21 -3.46 -8.98
N LEU A 2 2.63 -2.53 -8.12
CA LEU A 2 1.92 -2.28 -6.85
C LEU A 2 0.51 -1.71 -7.01
N ASP A 3 0.32 -0.81 -7.97
CA ASP A 3 -1.01 -0.28 -8.31
C ASP A 3 -1.97 -1.42 -8.70
N SER A 4 -1.49 -2.40 -9.47
CA SER A 4 -2.24 -3.61 -9.82
C SER A 4 -2.56 -4.49 -8.60
N VAL A 5 -1.64 -4.61 -7.63
CA VAL A 5 -1.88 -5.35 -6.37
C VAL A 5 -2.89 -4.62 -5.49
N VAL A 6 -2.77 -3.30 -5.34
CA VAL A 6 -3.71 -2.50 -4.54
C VAL A 6 -5.10 -2.55 -5.18
N ARG A 7 -5.22 -2.37 -6.50
CA ARG A 7 -6.49 -2.46 -7.24
C ARG A 7 -7.14 -3.84 -7.24
N THR A 8 -6.42 -4.89 -6.86
CA THR A 8 -6.99 -6.24 -6.71
C THR A 8 -7.28 -6.56 -5.26
N VAL A 9 -6.32 -6.39 -4.36
CA VAL A 9 -6.43 -6.78 -2.95
C VAL A 9 -7.38 -5.88 -2.17
N VAL A 10 -7.37 -4.56 -2.40
CA VAL A 10 -8.25 -3.62 -1.69
C VAL A 10 -9.73 -3.96 -1.90
N PRO A 11 -10.25 -4.15 -3.13
CA PRO A 11 -11.66 -4.51 -3.31
C PRO A 11 -12.04 -5.83 -2.65
N PHE A 12 -11.17 -6.85 -2.66
CA PHE A 12 -11.44 -8.11 -1.94
C PHE A 12 -11.53 -7.89 -0.42
N LEU A 13 -10.58 -7.16 0.17
CA LEU A 13 -10.60 -6.87 1.61
C LEU A 13 -11.79 -5.99 2.00
N ALA A 14 -12.12 -4.98 1.19
CA ALA A 14 -13.30 -4.15 1.40
C ALA A 14 -14.57 -5.02 1.43
N GLY A 15 -14.73 -5.91 0.44
CA GLY A 15 -15.86 -6.83 0.39
C GLY A 15 -15.96 -7.74 1.62
N VAL A 16 -14.83 -8.28 2.09
CA VAL A 16 -14.79 -9.11 3.31
C VAL A 16 -15.18 -8.31 4.54
N LEU A 17 -14.62 -7.11 4.72
CA LEU A 17 -14.92 -6.25 5.88
C LEU A 17 -16.37 -5.80 5.90
N ILE A 18 -16.91 -5.38 4.75
CA ILE A 18 -18.32 -4.98 4.63
C ILE A 18 -19.24 -6.16 4.91
N SER A 19 -18.90 -7.36 4.41
CA SER A 19 -19.68 -8.57 4.67
C SER A 19 -19.68 -8.96 6.15
N LEU A 20 -18.53 -8.84 6.82
CA LEU A 20 -18.41 -9.08 8.27
C LEU A 20 -19.20 -8.04 9.07
N ALA A 21 -19.11 -6.76 8.68
CA ALA A 21 -19.86 -5.68 9.31
C ALA A 21 -21.38 -5.89 9.17
N ALA A 22 -21.84 -6.28 7.97
CA ALA A 22 -23.24 -6.61 7.74
C ALA A 22 -23.73 -7.76 8.65
N ARG A 23 -22.90 -8.79 8.87
CA ARG A 23 -23.21 -9.87 9.83
C ARG A 23 -23.28 -9.40 11.28
N ALA A 24 -22.55 -8.34 11.62
CA ALA A 24 -22.61 -7.69 12.93
C ALA A 24 -23.74 -6.65 13.05
N GLY A 25 -24.57 -6.47 12.01
CA GLY A 25 -25.63 -5.47 11.97
C GLY A 25 -25.14 -4.04 11.72
N LEU A 26 -23.89 -3.87 11.26
CA LEU A 26 -23.29 -2.59 10.91
C LEU A 26 -23.38 -2.37 9.40
N ASP A 27 -23.88 -1.21 8.98
CA ASP A 27 -23.89 -0.80 7.59
C ASP A 27 -22.65 0.06 7.29
N LEU A 28 -21.68 -0.52 6.57
CA LEU A 28 -20.46 0.17 6.17
C LEU A 28 -20.52 0.53 4.68
N PRO A 29 -20.38 1.82 4.33
CA PRO A 29 -20.37 2.24 2.94
C PRO A 29 -19.09 1.77 2.23
N ALA A 30 -19.24 1.15 1.06
CA ALA A 30 -18.13 0.52 0.36
C ALA A 30 -17.04 1.49 -0.11
N GLY A 31 -17.43 2.71 -0.51
CA GLY A 31 -16.50 3.76 -0.96
C GLY A 31 -15.49 4.13 0.13
N PRO A 32 -15.95 4.63 1.30
CA PRO A 32 -15.07 5.00 2.40
C PRO A 32 -14.17 3.87 2.90
N VAL A 33 -14.67 2.62 2.98
CA VAL A 33 -13.84 1.47 3.38
C VAL A 33 -12.72 1.23 2.37
N GLY A 34 -13.02 1.31 1.07
CA GLY A 34 -12.01 1.18 0.01
C GLY A 34 -10.96 2.30 0.03
N GLU A 35 -11.37 3.54 0.28
CA GLU A 35 -10.46 4.69 0.40
C GLU A 35 -9.50 4.54 1.58
N VAL A 36 -10.02 4.15 2.75
CA VAL A 36 -9.20 3.88 3.94
C VAL A 36 -8.21 2.76 3.68
N LEU A 37 -8.66 1.65 3.11
CA LEU A 37 -7.78 0.52 2.78
C LEU A 37 -6.70 0.92 1.78
N THR A 38 -7.04 1.69 0.75
CA THR A 38 -6.08 2.19 -0.23
C THR A 38 -5.01 3.06 0.44
N GLY A 39 -5.42 3.99 1.31
CA GLY A 39 -4.51 4.85 2.05
C GLY A 39 -3.59 4.06 2.98
N VAL A 40 -4.14 3.11 3.73
CA VAL A 40 -3.36 2.25 4.66
C VAL A 40 -2.35 1.40 3.91
N PHE A 41 -2.77 0.70 2.86
CA PHE A 41 -1.86 -0.14 2.07
C PHE A 41 -0.80 0.70 1.35
N GLY A 42 -1.15 1.87 0.84
CA GLY A 42 -0.20 2.82 0.27
C GLY A 42 0.84 3.30 1.28
N ALA A 43 0.41 3.66 2.49
CA ALA A 43 1.30 4.08 3.56
C ALA A 43 2.22 2.95 4.02
N VAL A 44 1.68 1.74 4.24
CA VAL A 44 2.47 0.55 4.60
C VAL A 44 3.51 0.25 3.53
N TYR A 45 3.12 0.29 2.25
CA TYR A 45 4.06 0.12 1.16
C TYR A 45 5.21 1.13 1.23
N TYR A 46 4.89 2.41 1.35
CA TYR A 46 5.91 3.45 1.40
C TYR A 46 6.85 3.27 2.58
N VAL A 47 6.32 2.98 3.77
CA VAL A 47 7.10 2.75 4.99
C VAL A 47 8.02 1.55 4.81
N VAL A 48 7.51 0.42 4.30
CA VAL A 48 8.30 -0.80 4.07
C VAL A 48 9.38 -0.54 3.03
N ALA A 49 9.06 0.10 1.91
CA ALA A 49 10.01 0.44 0.87
C ALA A 49 11.11 1.38 1.40
N ARG A 50 10.75 2.38 2.20
CA ARG A 50 11.70 3.32 2.83
C ARG A 50 12.59 2.66 3.87
N ALA A 51 12.04 1.73 4.67
CA ALA A 51 12.82 0.94 5.62
C ALA A 51 13.80 0.00 4.92
N LEU A 52 13.38 -0.61 3.80
CA LEU A 52 14.25 -1.44 2.96
C LEU A 52 15.37 -0.62 2.33
N GLU A 53 15.08 0.59 1.84
CA GLU A 53 16.07 1.53 1.31
C GLU A 53 17.16 1.86 2.33
N ARG A 54 16.79 2.12 3.59
CA ARG A 54 17.76 2.45 4.67
C ARG A 54 18.73 1.31 4.97
N ARG A 55 18.29 0.05 4.85
CA ARG A 55 19.17 -1.11 5.05
C ARG A 55 19.92 -1.51 3.77
N TRP A 56 19.31 -1.29 2.60
CA TRP A 56 19.81 -1.72 1.29
C TRP A 56 19.53 -0.61 0.26
N ALA A 57 20.49 0.29 0.08
CA ALA A 57 20.36 1.42 -0.86
C ALA A 57 20.01 0.99 -2.30
N VAL A 58 20.36 -0.24 -2.69
CA VAL A 58 20.02 -0.84 -3.98
C VAL A 58 18.53 -1.21 -4.08
N ALA A 59 17.92 -1.68 -2.97
CA ALA A 59 16.51 -2.08 -2.95
C ALA A 59 15.57 -0.87 -3.05
N GLY A 60 15.92 0.26 -2.40
CA GLY A 60 15.19 1.51 -2.55
C GLY A 60 15.21 2.05 -3.98
N ARG A 61 16.33 1.89 -4.70
CA ARG A 61 16.45 2.33 -6.10
C ARG A 61 15.53 1.57 -7.06
N VAL A 62 15.31 0.27 -6.82
CA VAL A 62 14.41 -0.57 -7.64
C VAL A 62 12.95 -0.36 -7.23
N LEU A 63 12.66 -0.26 -5.93
CA LEU A 63 11.29 -0.16 -5.41
C LEU A 63 10.70 1.27 -5.52
N LEU A 64 11.49 2.32 -5.27
CA LEU A 64 11.00 3.71 -5.24
C LEU A 64 11.33 4.50 -6.50
N GLY A 65 12.42 4.15 -7.21
CA GLY A 65 12.89 4.89 -8.38
C GLY A 65 12.69 4.19 -9.72
N ALA A 66 12.13 2.98 -9.74
CA ALA A 66 12.04 2.11 -10.92
C ALA A 66 13.37 1.96 -11.71
N GLY A 67 14.52 2.15 -11.05
CA GLY A 67 15.83 2.15 -11.69
C GLY A 67 16.20 3.42 -12.49
N VAL A 68 15.33 4.44 -12.56
CA VAL A 68 15.58 5.69 -13.31
C VAL A 68 16.62 6.56 -12.62
N VAL A 69 16.67 6.54 -11.28
CA VAL A 69 17.57 7.37 -10.49
C VAL A 69 18.91 6.65 -10.25
N ARG A 70 19.93 6.96 -11.06
CA ARG A 70 21.30 6.41 -10.95
C ARG A 70 22.10 6.93 -9.74
N ARG A 71 21.64 7.93 -9.02
CA ARG A 71 22.31 8.44 -7.80
C ARG A 71 21.72 7.77 -6.56
N VAL A 72 22.58 7.29 -5.66
CA VAL A 72 22.13 6.88 -4.33
C VAL A 72 21.86 8.18 -3.57
N PRO A 73 20.62 8.47 -3.13
CA PRO A 73 20.40 9.63 -2.30
C PRO A 73 21.15 9.42 -0.97
N ARG A 74 22.18 10.25 -0.74
CA ARG A 74 22.83 10.34 0.57
C ARG A 74 21.99 11.26 1.42
N TYR A 75 21.40 10.70 2.46
CA TYR A 75 20.71 11.46 3.49
C TYR A 75 21.74 11.68 4.60
N GLU A 76 22.33 12.87 4.65
CA GLU A 76 23.09 13.36 5.80
C GLU A 76 22.14 13.79 6.92
#